data_AF-A0A539D9F7-F1
#
_entry.id   AF-A0A539D9F7-F1
#
_cell.length_a   1.000
_cell.length_b   1.000
_cell.length_c   1.000
_cell.angle_alpha   90.00
_cell.angle_beta   90.00
_cell.angle_gamma   90.00
#
_symmetry.space_group_name_H-M   'P 1'
#
loop_
_entity.id
_entity.type
_entity.pdbx_description
1 polymer ?
#
loop_
_entity_poly.entity_id
_entity_poly.type
_entity_poly.pdbx_seq_one_letter_code
_entity_poly.pdbx_strand_id
1 'polypeptide(L)'
;MKTGVLLEAGFDQVSPNRPITISSWAYDFAVEQGVEDLTDNRAVGVACYEPGYTFVEKLQTISTKYRQQQASGEMPTNFMRHYYDVYSLLGDQEVQAFIGSDAYVAHKQARFRGADEPDIRRNAAFWLSDPATRQVYERAYGATRALYYRDQPSLDAILARIAEVADRL
;
A
#
# COMPACT_ATOMS: atom_id res chain seq x y z
N MET A 1 -2.12 27.28 2.47
CA MET A 1 -1.77 26.38 3.59
C MET A 1 -3.09 25.82 4.14
N LYS A 2 -3.23 24.50 4.35
CA LYS A 2 -4.47 23.96 4.96
C LYS A 2 -4.52 24.39 6.43
N THR A 3 -5.67 24.89 6.87
CA THR A 3 -5.87 25.55 8.18
C THR A 3 -5.92 24.57 9.38
N GLY A 4 -5.69 23.28 9.14
CA GLY A 4 -5.72 22.24 10.17
C GLY A 4 -5.54 20.84 9.58
N VAL A 5 -5.59 19.84 10.46
CA VAL A 5 -5.63 18.41 10.11
C VAL A 5 -7.09 17.94 10.19
N LEU A 6 -7.64 17.48 9.07
CA LEU A 6 -8.94 16.83 9.06
C LEU A 6 -8.74 15.36 9.41
N LEU A 7 -9.36 14.90 10.49
CA LEU A 7 -9.44 13.49 10.85
C LEU A 7 -10.75 12.94 10.28
N GLU A 8 -10.65 12.11 9.25
CA GLU A 8 -11.80 11.42 8.66
C GLU A 8 -11.87 10.00 9.24
N ALA A 9 -13.06 9.60 9.70
CA ALA A 9 -13.29 8.20 10.04
C ALA A 9 -13.34 7.38 8.75
N GLY A 10 -12.47 6.37 8.64
CA GLY A 10 -12.55 5.39 7.56
C GLY A 10 -13.80 4.51 7.73
N PHE A 11 -14.56 4.30 6.66
CA PHE A 11 -15.80 3.51 6.68
C PHE A 11 -15.62 2.08 6.12
N ASP A 12 -14.38 1.59 5.99
CA ASP A 12 -14.09 0.25 5.44
C ASP A 12 -14.02 -0.81 6.55
N GLN A 13 -13.89 -2.08 6.16
CA GLN A 13 -13.69 -3.22 7.05
C GLN A 13 -12.52 -2.98 8.01
N VAL A 14 -12.81 -3.11 9.30
CA VAL A 14 -11.82 -3.02 10.39
C VAL A 14 -11.35 -4.40 10.87
N SER A 15 -11.84 -5.47 10.25
CA SER A 15 -11.50 -6.86 10.58
C SER A 15 -11.16 -7.64 9.31
N PRO A 16 -10.15 -8.54 9.36
CA PRO A 16 -9.38 -8.92 10.55
C PRO A 16 -8.38 -7.84 10.97
N ASN A 17 -8.11 -7.79 12.27
CA ASN A 17 -7.11 -6.90 12.86
C ASN A 17 -6.36 -7.66 13.96
N ARG A 18 -5.23 -7.07 14.34
CA ARG A 18 -4.40 -7.52 15.45
C ARG A 18 -4.06 -6.36 16.38
N PRO A 19 -3.94 -6.61 17.69
CA PRO A 19 -3.50 -5.59 18.63
C PRO A 19 -2.01 -5.29 18.39
N ILE A 20 -1.69 -4.02 18.15
CA ILE A 20 -0.32 -3.53 17.98
C ILE A 20 -0.06 -2.40 18.97
N THR A 21 1.09 -2.47 19.65
CA THR A 21 1.61 -1.33 20.39
C THR A 21 2.36 -0.43 19.42
N ILE A 22 1.89 0.81 19.29
CA ILE A 22 2.54 1.81 18.43
C ILE A 22 3.85 2.24 19.11
N SER A 23 4.97 1.99 18.44
CA SER A 23 6.29 2.40 18.93
C SER A 23 6.42 3.92 18.96
N SER A 24 7.30 4.43 19.82
CA SER A 24 7.56 5.86 19.93
C SER A 24 9.06 6.06 20.07
N TRP A 25 9.69 6.55 18.99
CA TRP A 25 11.11 6.87 19.02
C TRP A 25 11.46 7.81 20.17
N ALA A 26 10.61 8.79 20.47
CA ALA A 26 10.86 9.73 21.56
C ALA A 26 10.82 9.05 22.94
N TYR A 27 9.88 8.11 23.13
CA TYR A 27 9.81 7.31 24.36
C TYR A 27 11.02 6.40 24.48
N ASP A 28 11.32 5.63 23.42
CA ASP A 28 12.44 4.69 23.41
C ASP A 28 13.78 5.42 23.63
N PHE A 29 13.97 6.57 22.99
CA PHE A 29 15.15 7.42 23.19
C PHE A 29 15.23 7.98 24.62
N ALA A 30 14.13 8.43 25.22
CA ALA A 30 14.13 8.93 26.60
C ALA A 30 14.49 7.82 27.61
N VAL A 31 14.00 6.61 27.39
CA VAL A 31 14.39 5.42 28.17
C VAL A 31 15.88 5.14 28.01
N GLU A 32 16.40 5.16 26.79
CA GLU A 32 17.84 4.95 26.50
C GLU A 32 18.74 5.99 27.18
N GLN A 33 18.27 7.24 27.32
CA GLN A 33 19.01 8.31 28.01
C GLN A 33 18.84 8.30 29.55
N GLY A 34 18.06 7.37 30.10
CA GLY A 34 17.84 7.25 31.54
C GLY A 34 17.01 8.40 32.12
N VAL A 35 16.08 8.97 31.36
CA VAL A 35 15.17 10.00 31.85
C VAL A 35 14.27 9.39 32.94
N GLU A 36 14.40 9.90 34.17
CA GLU A 36 13.57 9.51 35.31
C GLU A 36 12.13 10.08 35.18
N ASP A 37 11.16 9.46 35.85
CA ASP A 37 9.74 9.87 35.87
C ASP A 37 9.04 9.97 34.50
N LEU A 38 9.52 9.22 33.50
CA LEU A 38 8.92 9.18 32.17
C LEU A 38 7.53 8.49 32.19
N THR A 39 6.50 9.18 31.72
CA THR A 39 5.17 8.58 31.50
C THR A 39 5.12 7.89 30.14
N ASP A 40 4.83 6.57 30.13
CA ASP A 40 4.56 5.85 28.89
C ASP A 40 3.18 6.22 28.34
N ASN A 41 3.18 6.99 27.26
CA ASN A 41 1.99 7.42 26.54
C ASN A 41 1.83 6.71 25.18
N ARG A 42 2.57 5.61 24.95
CA ARG A 42 2.42 4.82 23.73
C ARG A 42 1.00 4.25 23.65
N ALA A 43 0.47 4.19 22.44
CA ALA A 43 -0.82 3.57 22.19
C ALA A 43 -0.65 2.05 22.19
N VAL A 44 -1.04 1.40 23.29
CA VAL A 44 -0.91 -0.05 23.49
C VAL A 44 -2.14 -0.78 22.99
N GLY A 45 -1.94 -1.90 22.28
CA GLY A 45 -3.03 -2.79 21.87
C GLY A 45 -4.03 -2.17 20.89
N VAL A 46 -3.57 -1.24 20.04
CA VAL A 46 -4.40 -0.64 19.00
C VAL A 46 -4.77 -1.71 17.99
N ALA A 47 -6.07 -1.86 17.70
CA ALA A 47 -6.54 -2.76 16.66
C ALA A 47 -6.07 -2.25 15.28
N CYS A 48 -5.01 -2.84 14.75
CA CYS A 48 -4.46 -2.52 13.44
C CYS A 48 -4.93 -3.56 12.43
N TYR A 49 -5.56 -3.07 11.35
CA TYR A 49 -6.04 -3.91 10.26
C TYR A 49 -4.91 -4.74 9.64
N GLU A 50 -5.20 -5.99 9.26
CA GLU A 50 -4.18 -6.91 8.76
C GLU A 50 -3.53 -6.39 7.45
N PRO A 51 -2.20 -6.29 7.38
CA PRO A 51 -1.49 -5.73 6.23
C PRO A 51 -1.67 -6.59 4.97
N GLY A 52 -1.83 -7.92 5.12
CA GLY A 52 -2.13 -8.81 3.99
C GLY A 52 -3.48 -8.50 3.31
N TYR A 53 -4.47 -8.07 4.09
CA TYR A 53 -5.77 -7.66 3.54
C TYR A 53 -5.67 -6.31 2.81
N THR A 54 -4.95 -5.37 3.42
CA THR A 54 -4.61 -4.09 2.78
C THR A 54 -3.87 -4.32 1.45
N PHE A 55 -2.95 -5.28 1.39
CA PHE A 55 -2.20 -5.60 0.18
C PHE A 55 -3.11 -5.95 -1.00
N VAL A 56 -4.09 -6.85 -0.79
CA VAL A 56 -5.07 -7.23 -1.83
C VAL A 56 -5.88 -6.02 -2.29
N GLU A 57 -6.29 -5.16 -1.37
CA GLU A 57 -7.06 -3.94 -1.67
C GLU A 57 -6.25 -2.94 -2.48
N LYS A 58 -4.94 -2.83 -2.23
CA LYS A 58 -4.04 -2.00 -3.03
C LYS A 58 -3.85 -2.56 -4.43
N LEU A 59 -3.70 -3.87 -4.59
CA LEU A 59 -3.66 -4.50 -5.92
C LEU A 59 -4.94 -4.20 -6.70
N GLN A 60 -6.11 -4.39 -6.07
CA GLN A 60 -7.39 -4.10 -6.69
C GLN A 60 -7.52 -2.61 -7.06
N THR A 61 -7.15 -1.71 -6.15
CA THR A 61 -7.18 -0.26 -6.39
C THR A 61 -6.30 0.13 -7.57
N ILE A 62 -5.11 -0.47 -7.72
CA ILE A 62 -4.23 -0.24 -8.87
C ILE A 62 -4.92 -0.65 -10.17
N SER A 63 -5.50 -1.85 -10.20
CA SER A 63 -6.24 -2.35 -11.37
C SER A 63 -7.40 -1.43 -11.73
N THR A 64 -8.22 -1.03 -10.75
CA THR A 64 -9.38 -0.16 -10.99
C THR A 64 -8.95 1.21 -11.50
N LYS A 65 -7.98 1.86 -10.86
CA LYS A 65 -7.52 3.21 -11.25
C LYS A 65 -6.79 3.20 -12.58
N TYR A 66 -6.06 2.14 -12.90
CA TYR A 66 -5.48 1.94 -14.23
C TYR A 66 -6.58 1.93 -15.29
N ARG A 67 -7.60 1.07 -15.13
CA ARG A 67 -8.73 0.99 -16.06
C ARG A 67 -9.47 2.32 -16.20
N GLN A 68 -9.69 3.03 -15.10
CA GLN A 68 -10.30 4.36 -15.11
C GLN A 68 -9.45 5.37 -15.90
N GLN A 69 -8.14 5.41 -15.66
CA GLN A 69 -7.22 6.29 -16.36
C GLN A 69 -7.15 5.97 -17.85
N GLN A 70 -7.20 4.69 -18.24
CA GLN A 70 -7.23 4.29 -19.65
C GLN A 70 -8.55 4.70 -20.33
N ALA A 71 -9.66 4.68 -19.61
CA ALA A 71 -10.96 5.08 -20.15
C ALA A 71 -11.13 6.62 -20.26
N SER A 72 -10.61 7.39 -19.30
CA SER A 72 -10.76 8.85 -19.26
C SER A 72 -9.58 9.62 -19.84
N GLY A 73 -8.39 9.02 -19.89
CA GLY A 73 -7.11 9.69 -20.15
C GLY A 73 -6.58 10.48 -18.94
N GLU A 74 -7.40 10.73 -17.92
CA GLU A 74 -7.06 11.55 -16.76
C GLU A 74 -6.47 10.73 -15.62
N MET A 75 -5.42 11.25 -14.98
CA MET A 75 -4.76 10.58 -13.85
C MET A 75 -5.61 10.67 -12.58
N PRO A 76 -6.09 9.55 -11.99
CA PRO A 76 -6.86 9.58 -10.76
C PRO A 76 -6.05 10.12 -9.59
N THR A 77 -6.72 10.85 -8.69
CA THR A 77 -6.10 11.39 -7.48
C THR A 77 -5.46 10.28 -6.64
N ASN A 78 -4.26 10.56 -6.12
CA ASN A 78 -3.49 9.65 -5.28
C ASN A 78 -3.30 8.25 -5.90
N PHE A 79 -3.29 8.11 -7.22
CA PHE A 79 -3.13 6.79 -7.84
C PHE A 79 -1.73 6.22 -7.59
N MET A 80 -0.70 6.99 -7.92
CA MET A 80 0.66 6.43 -7.99
C MET A 80 1.22 5.96 -6.64
N ARG A 81 0.74 6.50 -5.51
CA ARG A 81 1.17 6.03 -4.17
C ARG A 81 0.79 4.57 -3.90
N HIS A 82 -0.22 4.03 -4.57
CA HIS A 82 -0.62 2.64 -4.36
C HIS A 82 0.44 1.65 -4.84
N TYR A 83 1.20 1.99 -5.89
CA TYR A 83 2.36 1.19 -6.31
C TYR A 83 3.42 1.14 -5.20
N TYR A 84 3.69 2.28 -4.55
CA TYR A 84 4.60 2.33 -3.41
C TYR A 84 4.08 1.53 -2.20
N ASP A 85 2.77 1.64 -1.89
CA ASP A 85 2.14 0.86 -0.82
C ASP A 85 2.35 -0.65 -1.08
N VAL A 86 2.09 -1.13 -2.31
CA VAL A 86 2.30 -2.53 -2.72
C VAL A 86 3.77 -2.93 -2.57
N TYR A 87 4.71 -2.12 -3.05
CA TYR A 87 6.14 -2.38 -2.92
C TYR A 87 6.58 -2.55 -1.46
N SER A 88 6.04 -1.70 -0.58
CA SER A 88 6.37 -1.70 0.84
C SER A 88 5.78 -2.94 1.53
N LEU A 89 4.51 -3.26 1.23
CA LEU A 89 3.82 -4.44 1.75
C LEU A 89 4.48 -5.74 1.28
N LEU A 90 5.01 -5.81 0.05
CA LEU A 90 5.78 -6.97 -0.41
C LEU A 90 7.11 -7.16 0.35
N GLY A 91 7.62 -6.13 1.03
CA GLY A 91 8.78 -6.25 1.91
C GLY A 91 8.46 -6.85 3.28
N ASP A 92 7.19 -7.00 3.63
CA ASP A 92 6.74 -7.53 4.91
C ASP A 92 6.61 -9.06 4.86
N GLN A 93 7.22 -9.75 5.83
CA GLN A 93 7.25 -11.21 5.87
C GLN A 93 5.88 -11.84 6.13
N GLU A 94 5.02 -11.18 6.91
CA GLU A 94 3.68 -11.68 7.19
C GLU A 94 2.79 -11.55 5.95
N VAL A 95 2.94 -10.46 5.18
CA VAL A 95 2.29 -10.32 3.87
C VAL A 95 2.77 -11.41 2.91
N GLN A 96 4.09 -11.68 2.88
CA GLN A 96 4.64 -12.75 2.06
C GLN A 96 4.10 -14.14 2.45
N ALA A 97 3.94 -14.41 3.75
CA ALA A 97 3.34 -15.65 4.24
C ALA A 97 1.83 -15.74 3.98
N PHE A 98 1.13 -14.59 3.97
CA PHE A 98 -0.29 -14.52 3.68
C PHE A 98 -0.61 -14.84 2.21
N ILE A 99 0.22 -14.40 1.27
CA ILE A 99 0.04 -14.63 -0.18
C ILE A 99 -0.03 -16.13 -0.47
N GLY A 100 -1.11 -16.56 -1.13
CA GLY A 100 -1.37 -17.95 -1.49
C GLY A 100 -2.14 -18.76 -0.44
N SER A 101 -2.40 -18.20 0.75
CA SER A 101 -3.29 -18.83 1.74
C SER A 101 -4.76 -18.82 1.29
N ASP A 102 -5.59 -19.69 1.89
CA ASP A 102 -7.03 -19.71 1.62
C ASP A 102 -7.70 -18.36 1.90
N ALA A 103 -7.26 -17.68 2.97
CA ALA A 103 -7.75 -16.35 3.33
C ALA A 103 -7.38 -15.30 2.27
N TYR A 104 -6.15 -15.37 1.73
CA TYR A 104 -5.74 -14.52 0.61
C TYR A 104 -6.60 -14.75 -0.64
N VAL A 105 -6.78 -16.01 -1.03
CA VAL A 105 -7.57 -16.37 -2.21
C VAL A 105 -9.02 -15.89 -2.06
N ALA A 106 -9.64 -16.14 -0.90
CA ALA A 106 -11.01 -15.71 -0.62
C ALA A 106 -11.15 -14.18 -0.63
N HIS A 107 -10.23 -13.46 0.02
CA HIS A 107 -10.26 -11.99 0.06
C HIS A 107 -10.02 -11.38 -1.33
N LYS A 108 -9.08 -11.92 -2.10
CA LYS A 108 -8.81 -11.48 -3.48
C LYS A 108 -10.01 -11.68 -4.38
N GLN A 109 -10.66 -12.85 -4.33
CA GLN A 109 -11.92 -13.10 -5.06
C GLN A 109 -13.04 -12.14 -4.63
N ALA A 110 -13.12 -11.80 -3.34
CA ALA A 110 -14.12 -10.89 -2.83
C ALA A 110 -13.88 -9.42 -3.25
N ARG A 111 -12.62 -8.99 -3.37
CA ARG A 111 -12.26 -7.60 -3.71
C ARG A 111 -12.21 -7.36 -5.22
N PHE A 112 -11.66 -8.27 -6.01
CA PHE A 112 -11.62 -8.17 -7.48
C PHE A 112 -12.97 -8.57 -8.13
N ARG A 113 -14.03 -7.82 -7.83
CA ARG A 113 -15.37 -8.03 -8.43
C ARG A 113 -15.57 -7.05 -9.59
N GLY A 114 -16.03 -7.55 -10.73
CA GLY A 114 -16.41 -6.73 -11.88
C GLY A 114 -15.38 -6.78 -13.03
N ALA A 115 -14.99 -5.62 -13.55
CA ALA A 115 -14.20 -5.48 -14.78
C ALA A 115 -12.68 -5.46 -14.58
N ASP A 116 -12.20 -5.69 -13.36
CA ASP A 116 -10.78 -5.67 -13.03
C ASP A 116 -10.18 -7.07 -13.25
N GLU A 117 -8.98 -7.17 -13.86
CA GLU A 117 -8.31 -8.44 -14.15
C GLU A 117 -7.62 -8.98 -12.88
N PRO A 118 -8.09 -10.10 -12.29
CA PRO A 118 -7.54 -10.60 -11.04
C PRO A 118 -6.18 -11.32 -11.20
N ASP A 119 -5.85 -11.85 -12.38
CA ASP A 119 -4.55 -12.48 -12.61
C ASP A 119 -3.50 -11.38 -12.87
N ILE A 120 -2.60 -11.17 -11.92
CA ILE A 120 -1.60 -10.11 -11.98
C ILE A 120 -0.69 -10.26 -13.20
N ARG A 121 -0.47 -11.49 -13.68
CA ARG A 121 0.35 -11.76 -14.87
C ARG A 121 -0.31 -11.29 -16.16
N ARG A 122 -1.63 -11.13 -16.15
CA ARG A 122 -2.43 -10.67 -17.30
C ARG A 122 -2.88 -9.21 -17.14
N ASN A 123 -2.81 -8.68 -15.94
CA ASN A 123 -3.25 -7.33 -15.64
C ASN A 123 -2.22 -6.28 -16.07
N ALA A 124 -2.54 -5.55 -17.15
CA ALA A 124 -1.66 -4.55 -17.75
C ALA A 124 -1.19 -3.45 -16.78
N ALA A 125 -1.92 -3.19 -15.69
CA ALA A 125 -1.54 -2.21 -14.68
C ALA A 125 -0.19 -2.54 -14.01
N PHE A 126 0.20 -3.81 -13.95
CA PHE A 126 1.42 -4.26 -13.28
C PHE A 126 2.59 -4.52 -14.23
N TRP A 127 2.37 -4.39 -15.54
CA TRP A 127 3.41 -4.57 -16.55
C TRP A 127 3.72 -3.28 -17.30
N LEU A 128 2.72 -2.40 -17.46
CA LEU A 128 2.81 -1.13 -18.18
C LEU A 128 3.58 -1.27 -19.50
N SER A 129 3.23 -2.29 -20.29
CA SER A 129 3.96 -2.67 -21.50
C SER A 129 3.87 -1.62 -22.62
N ASP A 130 2.87 -0.74 -22.58
CA ASP A 130 2.78 0.41 -23.47
C ASP A 130 3.76 1.52 -23.01
N PRO A 131 4.77 1.90 -23.82
CA PRO A 131 5.77 2.89 -23.42
C PRO A 131 5.18 4.28 -23.13
N ALA A 132 4.12 4.67 -23.86
CA ALA A 132 3.49 5.97 -23.66
C ALA A 132 2.81 6.05 -22.29
N THR A 133 2.02 5.02 -21.94
CA THR A 133 1.40 4.89 -20.62
C THR A 133 2.45 4.83 -19.51
N ARG A 134 3.51 4.03 -19.68
CA ARG A 134 4.59 3.92 -18.70
C ARG A 134 5.23 5.28 -18.41
N GLN A 135 5.53 6.08 -19.44
CA GLN A 135 6.11 7.41 -19.27
C GLN A 135 5.16 8.38 -18.56
N VAL A 136 3.85 8.29 -18.79
CA VAL A 136 2.86 9.09 -18.06
C VAL A 136 2.88 8.74 -16.56
N TYR A 137 2.95 7.46 -16.23
CA TYR A 137 2.90 6.96 -14.85
C TYR A 137 4.19 7.29 -14.12
N GLU A 138 5.34 7.14 -14.77
CA GLU A 138 6.64 7.49 -14.21
C GLU A 138 6.72 8.98 -13.87
N ARG A 139 6.27 9.86 -14.78
CA ARG A 139 6.18 11.31 -14.52
C ARG A 139 5.24 11.63 -13.36
N ALA A 140 4.05 11.03 -13.36
CA ALA A 140 3.06 11.25 -12.30
C ALA A 140 3.58 10.77 -10.94
N TYR A 141 4.30 9.64 -10.90
CA TYR A 141 4.88 9.12 -9.68
C TYR A 141 6.03 9.99 -9.18
N GLY A 142 6.94 10.41 -10.07
CA GLY A 142 8.05 11.32 -9.75
C GLY A 142 7.57 12.67 -9.21
N ALA A 143 6.43 13.18 -9.69
CA ALA A 143 5.82 14.41 -9.18
C ALA A 143 5.38 14.31 -7.70
N THR A 144 5.21 13.10 -7.16
CA THR A 144 4.83 12.87 -5.76
C THR A 144 6.01 12.65 -4.81
N ARG A 145 7.27 12.81 -5.27
CA ARG A 145 8.48 12.51 -4.50
C ARG A 145 8.53 13.12 -3.10
N ALA A 146 8.06 14.37 -2.96
CA ALA A 146 8.07 15.08 -1.69
C ALA A 146 7.16 14.46 -0.61
N LEU A 147 6.29 13.51 -0.96
CA LEU A 147 5.37 12.85 -0.05
C LEU A 147 5.96 11.62 0.65
N TYR A 148 7.15 11.15 0.25
CA TYR A 148 7.75 9.93 0.79
C TYR A 148 8.83 10.25 1.83
N TYR A 149 8.74 9.58 2.98
CA TYR A 149 9.68 9.72 4.10
C TYR A 149 10.91 8.83 3.83
N ARG A 150 12.00 9.43 3.32
CA ARG A 150 13.28 8.84 2.86
C ARG A 150 13.34 8.61 1.35
N ASP A 151 13.29 7.35 0.91
CA ASP A 151 13.58 6.93 -0.44
C ASP A 151 12.31 6.54 -1.20
N GLN A 152 12.13 7.15 -2.36
CA GLN A 152 11.13 6.76 -3.33
C GLN A 152 11.81 5.78 -4.31
N PRO A 153 11.56 4.45 -4.23
CA PRO A 153 12.06 3.52 -5.24
C PRO A 153 11.53 3.93 -6.61
N SER A 154 12.27 3.68 -7.69
CA SER A 154 11.75 3.99 -9.04
C SER A 154 10.51 3.15 -9.34
N LEU A 155 9.65 3.64 -10.24
CA LEU A 155 8.49 2.85 -10.69
C LEU A 155 8.96 1.50 -11.25
N ASP A 156 10.10 1.46 -11.95
CA ASP A 156 10.71 0.24 -12.45
C ASP A 156 11.10 -0.74 -11.35
N ALA A 157 11.71 -0.27 -10.26
CA ALA A 157 12.04 -1.12 -9.11
C ALA A 157 10.79 -1.69 -8.44
N ILE A 158 9.70 -0.90 -8.40
CA ILE A 158 8.42 -1.37 -7.89
C ILE A 158 7.86 -2.48 -8.77
N LEU A 159 7.77 -2.25 -10.09
CA LEU A 159 7.25 -3.24 -11.03
C LEU A 159 8.10 -4.51 -11.06
N ALA A 160 9.43 -4.39 -10.95
CA ALA A 160 10.33 -5.54 -10.86
C ALA A 160 10.01 -6.42 -9.64
N ARG A 161 9.86 -5.81 -8.45
CA ARG A 161 9.49 -6.56 -7.23
C ARG A 161 8.13 -7.24 -7.36
N ILE A 162 7.16 -6.58 -7.99
CA ILE A 162 5.83 -7.20 -8.22
C ILE A 162 5.97 -8.38 -9.19
N ALA A 163 6.75 -8.23 -10.26
CA ALA A 163 6.99 -9.28 -11.25
C ALA A 163 7.65 -10.53 -10.65
N GLU A 164 8.60 -10.37 -9.71
CA GLU A 164 9.28 -11.48 -9.02
C GLU A 164 8.31 -12.42 -8.29
N VAL A 165 7.17 -11.91 -7.83
CA VAL A 165 6.18 -12.69 -7.08
C VAL A 165 4.87 -12.88 -7.84
N ALA A 166 4.76 -12.40 -9.09
CA ALA A 166 3.50 -12.36 -9.83
C ALA A 166 2.83 -13.74 -10.01
N ASP A 167 3.61 -14.82 -10.08
CA ASP A 167 3.08 -16.19 -10.14
C ASP A 167 2.35 -16.64 -8.85
N ARG A 168 2.67 -16.00 -7.72
CA ARG A 168 2.03 -16.26 -6.42
C ARG A 168 0.84 -15.33 -6.16
N LEU A 169 0.69 -14.27 -6.96
CA LEU A 169 -0.35 -13.25 -6.79
C LEU A 169 -1.64 -13.62 -7.51
#